data_AF-A0A2W4VRG8-F1
#
_entry.id   AF-A0A2W4VRG8-F1
#
_cell.length_a   1.000
_cell.length_b   1.000
_cell.length_c   1.000
_cell.angle_alpha   90.00
_cell.angle_beta   90.00
_cell.angle_gamma   90.00
#
_symmetry.space_group_name_H-M   'P 1'
#
loop_
_entity.id
_entity.type
_entity.pdbx_description
1 polymer ?
#
loop_
_entity_poly.entity_id
_entity_poly.type
_entity_poly.pdbx_seq_one_letter_code
_entity_poly.pdbx_strand_id
1 'polypeptide(L)'
;MELAIWLSVVLAILGFGMGVMVWAYRRPLGNSALFPAAVMALSTPVGDAARAQFEAGCAAFAQGRYPAAIDQFTAVMTAAPSCAEAFHNGGLAYANMGTDGIAVQALLKACDLYDQQGTKPGLDLVKQQLEQIAGRRGLSPRATA
;
A
#
# COMPACT_ATOMS: atom_id res chain seq x y z
N MET A 1 51.73 -24.30 -18.46
CA MET A 1 50.66 -24.68 -17.50
C MET A 1 50.16 -23.49 -16.69
N GLU A 2 51.03 -22.56 -16.27
CA GLU A 2 50.64 -21.42 -15.41
C GLU A 2 49.69 -20.40 -16.08
N LEU A 3 49.84 -20.13 -17.38
CA LEU A 3 48.95 -19.21 -18.12
C LEU A 3 47.49 -19.70 -18.15
N ALA A 4 47.28 -21.01 -18.26
CA ALA A 4 45.95 -21.62 -18.31
C ALA A 4 45.23 -21.55 -16.95
N ILE A 5 45.98 -21.59 -15.86
CA ILE A 5 45.46 -21.47 -14.48
C ILE A 5 45.02 -20.02 -14.23
N TRP A 6 45.82 -19.03 -14.64
CA TRP A 6 45.43 -17.62 -14.49
C TRP A 6 44.19 -17.26 -15.32
N LEU A 7 44.07 -17.81 -16.53
CA LEU A 7 42.95 -17.53 -17.42
C LEU A 7 41.63 -18.10 -16.87
N SER A 8 41.65 -19.28 -16.25
CA SER A 8 40.46 -19.88 -15.63
C SER A 8 40.01 -19.13 -14.37
N VAL A 9 40.94 -18.63 -13.56
CA VAL A 9 40.64 -17.82 -12.37
C VAL A 9 39.96 -16.51 -12.74
N VAL A 10 40.46 -15.80 -13.76
CA VAL A 10 39.86 -14.55 -14.23
C VAL A 10 38.43 -14.78 -14.75
N LEU A 11 38.21 -15.86 -15.49
CA LEU A 11 36.89 -16.20 -16.04
C LEU A 11 35.87 -16.55 -14.94
N ALA A 12 36.32 -17.22 -13.88
CA ALA A 12 35.48 -17.56 -12.74
C ALA A 12 35.02 -16.31 -11.96
N ILE A 13 35.93 -15.34 -11.75
CA ILE A 13 35.62 -14.07 -11.07
C ILE A 13 34.62 -13.26 -11.89
N LEU A 14 34.82 -13.16 -13.21
CA LEU A 14 33.90 -12.45 -14.11
C LEU A 14 32.53 -13.13 -14.18
N GLY A 15 32.49 -14.46 -14.27
CA GLY A 15 31.25 -15.23 -14.30
C GLY A 15 30.45 -15.13 -12.99
N PHE A 16 31.13 -15.19 -11.84
CA PHE A 16 30.49 -15.04 -10.54
C PHE A 16 29.92 -13.63 -10.35
N GLY A 17 30.69 -12.59 -10.70
CA GLY A 17 30.25 -11.19 -10.66
C GLY A 17 29.03 -10.91 -11.56
N MET A 18 29.07 -11.44 -12.79
CA MET A 18 27.94 -11.32 -13.72
C MET A 18 26.71 -12.11 -13.25
N GLY A 19 26.92 -13.27 -12.62
CA GLY A 19 25.85 -14.08 -12.02
C GLY A 19 25.12 -13.39 -10.88
N VAL A 20 25.86 -12.76 -9.94
CA VAL A 20 25.25 -11.99 -8.85
C VAL A 20 24.58 -10.70 -9.34
N MET A 21 25.10 -10.05 -10.38
CA MET A 21 24.44 -8.88 -10.99
C MET A 21 23.14 -9.29 -11.69
N VAL A 22 23.12 -10.35 -12.49
CA VAL A 22 21.89 -10.85 -13.12
C VAL A 22 20.86 -11.27 -12.07
N TRP A 23 21.30 -11.90 -10.96
CA TRP A 23 20.43 -12.25 -9.84
C TRP A 23 19.87 -11.01 -9.11
N ALA A 24 20.68 -9.97 -8.94
CA ALA A 24 20.26 -8.70 -8.34
C ALA A 24 19.27 -7.93 -9.25
N TYR A 25 19.51 -7.88 -10.56
CA TYR A 25 18.62 -7.23 -11.53
C TYR A 25 17.34 -8.03 -11.83
N ARG A 26 17.37 -9.36 -11.66
CA ARG A 26 16.16 -10.20 -11.74
C ARG A 26 15.30 -10.16 -10.49
N ARG A 27 15.76 -9.61 -9.37
CA ARG A 27 14.84 -9.27 -8.28
C ARG A 27 14.08 -8.02 -8.70
N PRO A 28 12.77 -8.10 -8.98
CA PRO A 28 12.01 -6.88 -9.16
C PRO A 28 12.09 -6.12 -7.83
N LEU A 29 12.81 -4.99 -7.83
CA LEU A 29 12.69 -3.94 -6.81
C LEU A 29 11.33 -3.23 -6.98
N GLY A 30 10.28 -4.02 -7.21
CA GLY A 30 8.93 -3.52 -7.35
C GLY A 30 8.47 -3.12 -5.97
N ASN A 31 8.20 -1.83 -5.79
CA ASN A 31 7.43 -1.29 -4.68
C ASN A 31 6.26 -2.23 -4.39
N SER A 32 6.44 -3.14 -3.45
CA SER A 32 5.38 -4.02 -3.00
C SER A 32 4.46 -3.09 -2.24
N ALA A 33 3.37 -2.69 -2.88
CA ALA A 33 2.32 -1.92 -2.23
C ALA A 33 2.08 -2.54 -0.86
N LEU A 34 2.22 -1.75 0.21
CA LEU A 34 2.06 -2.25 1.58
C LEU A 34 0.70 -2.94 1.71
N PHE A 35 -0.29 -2.42 0.99
CA PHE A 35 -1.63 -2.97 0.88
C PHE A 35 -1.97 -3.24 -0.59
N PRO A 36 -1.98 -4.51 -1.04
CA PRO A 36 -2.17 -4.85 -2.46
C PRO A 36 -3.63 -4.78 -2.92
N ALA A 37 -4.59 -4.72 -2.00
CA ALA A 37 -6.01 -4.73 -2.31
C ALA A 37 -6.78 -3.68 -1.49
N ALA A 38 -7.76 -3.06 -2.12
CA ALA A 38 -8.76 -2.23 -1.48
C ALA A 38 -9.92 -3.11 -0.95
N VAL A 39 -10.60 -2.63 0.09
CA VAL A 39 -11.83 -3.24 0.58
C VAL A 39 -12.97 -2.87 -0.37
N MET A 40 -13.52 -3.85 -1.07
CA MET A 40 -14.59 -3.61 -2.06
C MET A 40 -16.00 -3.74 -1.48
N ALA A 41 -16.13 -4.41 -0.34
CA ALA A 41 -17.43 -4.62 0.30
C ALA A 41 -17.83 -3.39 1.11
N LEU A 42 -18.91 -2.72 0.70
CA LEU A 42 -19.51 -1.65 1.49
C LEU A 42 -20.40 -2.25 2.59
N SER A 43 -20.15 -1.87 3.85
CA SER A 43 -21.01 -2.20 4.99
C SER A 43 -22.24 -1.29 5.07
N THR A 44 -22.16 -0.08 4.51
CA THR A 44 -23.20 0.94 4.59
C THR A 44 -23.88 1.19 3.25
N PRO A 45 -25.21 1.46 3.25
CA PRO A 45 -25.90 1.85 2.04
C PRO A 45 -25.45 3.25 1.62
N VAL A 46 -24.89 3.35 0.42
CA VAL A 46 -24.52 4.62 -0.23
C VAL A 46 -25.37 4.80 -1.48
N GLY A 47 -25.58 6.04 -1.93
CA GLY A 47 -26.30 6.32 -3.17
C GLY A 47 -25.56 5.76 -4.40
N ASP A 48 -26.28 5.49 -5.49
CA ASP A 48 -25.73 4.85 -6.69
C ASP A 48 -24.53 5.60 -7.28
N ALA A 49 -24.57 6.93 -7.27
CA ALA A 49 -23.46 7.76 -7.72
C ALA A 49 -22.20 7.60 -6.85
N ALA A 50 -22.37 7.54 -5.53
CA ALA A 50 -21.26 7.32 -4.59
C ALA A 50 -20.71 5.90 -4.71
N ARG A 51 -21.58 4.90 -4.96
CA ARG A 51 -21.16 3.53 -5.23
C ARG A 51 -20.30 3.43 -6.49
N ALA A 52 -20.73 4.06 -7.58
CA ALA A 52 -19.96 4.07 -8.83
C ALA A 52 -18.58 4.72 -8.65
N GLN A 53 -18.50 5.81 -7.90
CA GLN A 53 -17.22 6.45 -7.55
C GLN A 53 -16.35 5.55 -6.68
N PHE A 54 -16.94 4.86 -5.71
CA PHE A 54 -16.21 3.92 -4.85
C PHE A 54 -15.60 2.76 -5.65
N GLU A 55 -16.37 2.18 -6.56
CA GLU A 55 -15.90 1.11 -7.46
C GLU A 55 -14.79 1.62 -8.40
N ALA A 56 -14.94 2.83 -8.94
CA ALA A 56 -13.89 3.48 -9.74
C ALA A 56 -12.61 3.73 -8.93
N GLY A 57 -12.73 4.14 -7.67
CA GLY A 57 -11.62 4.30 -6.73
C GLY A 57 -10.92 2.96 -6.46
N CYS A 58 -11.67 1.89 -6.22
CA CYS A 58 -11.12 0.54 -6.06
C CYS A 58 -10.37 0.07 -7.31
N ALA A 59 -10.92 0.32 -8.50
CA ALA A 59 -10.28 -0.02 -9.77
C ALA A 59 -8.97 0.77 -9.98
N ALA A 60 -8.97 2.07 -9.67
CA ALA A 60 -7.76 2.90 -9.72
C ALA A 60 -6.70 2.43 -8.70
N PHE A 61 -7.14 2.04 -7.49
CA PHE A 61 -6.26 1.48 -6.46
C PHE A 61 -5.59 0.19 -6.93
N ALA A 62 -6.35 -0.75 -7.51
CA ALA A 62 -5.84 -2.02 -8.04
C ALA A 62 -4.83 -1.82 -9.18
N GLN A 63 -4.94 -0.71 -9.93
CA GLN A 63 -3.99 -0.31 -10.96
C GLN A 63 -2.75 0.42 -10.41
N GLY A 64 -2.65 0.60 -9.08
CA GLY A 64 -1.58 1.37 -8.43
C GLY A 64 -1.68 2.89 -8.65
N ARG A 65 -2.81 3.39 -9.18
CA ARG A 65 -3.06 4.81 -9.42
C ARG A 65 -3.63 5.45 -8.16
N TYR A 66 -2.83 5.46 -7.09
CA TYR A 66 -3.27 5.93 -5.77
C TYR A 66 -3.79 7.38 -5.75
N PRO A 67 -3.20 8.36 -6.46
CA PRO A 67 -3.75 9.72 -6.50
C PRO A 67 -5.18 9.75 -7.06
N ALA A 68 -5.41 9.07 -8.19
CA ALA A 68 -6.73 8.98 -8.79
C ALA A 68 -7.73 8.23 -7.89
N ALA A 69 -7.27 7.18 -7.19
CA ALA A 69 -8.10 6.48 -6.21
C ALA A 69 -8.53 7.40 -5.06
N ILE A 70 -7.62 8.22 -4.55
CA ILE A 70 -7.89 9.21 -3.50
C ILE A 70 -8.93 10.23 -3.97
N ASP A 71 -8.84 10.74 -5.20
CA ASP A 71 -9.82 11.68 -5.74
C ASP A 71 -11.23 11.06 -5.75
N GLN A 72 -11.35 9.81 -6.21
CA GLN A 72 -12.61 9.09 -6.21
C GLN A 72 -13.15 8.84 -4.80
N PHE A 73 -12.30 8.37 -3.87
CA PHE A 73 -12.71 8.15 -2.49
C PHE A 73 -13.10 9.46 -1.79
N THR A 74 -12.45 10.58 -2.11
CA THR A 74 -12.79 11.91 -1.56
C THR A 74 -14.18 12.35 -2.02
N ALA A 75 -14.55 12.07 -3.26
CA ALA A 75 -15.90 12.30 -3.75
C ALA A 75 -16.94 11.45 -2.98
N VAL A 76 -16.62 10.19 -2.68
CA VAL A 76 -17.46 9.33 -1.83
C VAL A 76 -17.55 9.87 -0.40
N MET A 77 -16.45 10.33 0.20
CA MET A 77 -16.44 10.94 1.55
C MET A 77 -17.32 12.19 1.63
N THR A 78 -17.45 12.92 0.52
CA THR A 78 -18.30 14.12 0.41
C THR A 78 -19.78 13.75 0.29
N ALA A 79 -20.09 12.72 -0.51
CA ALA A 79 -21.46 12.26 -0.73
C ALA A 79 -22.01 11.41 0.45
N ALA A 80 -21.14 10.62 1.08
CA ALA A 80 -21.47 9.71 2.17
C ALA A 80 -20.43 9.81 3.29
N PRO A 81 -20.56 10.80 4.20
CA PRO A 81 -19.60 11.03 5.28
C PRO A 81 -19.51 9.87 6.29
N SER A 82 -20.53 9.01 6.31
CA SER A 82 -20.61 7.82 7.15
C SER A 82 -19.98 6.58 6.54
N CYS A 83 -19.47 6.64 5.29
CA CYS A 83 -18.85 5.50 4.63
C CYS A 83 -17.42 5.26 5.14
N ALA A 84 -17.28 4.33 6.08
CA ALA A 84 -16.00 3.96 6.69
C ALA A 84 -15.01 3.42 5.64
N GLU A 85 -15.49 2.65 4.67
CA GLU A 85 -14.68 2.04 3.61
C GLU A 85 -13.98 3.08 2.73
N ALA A 86 -14.61 4.24 2.50
CA ALA A 86 -14.00 5.31 1.71
C ALA A 86 -12.77 5.89 2.44
N PHE A 87 -12.90 6.18 3.75
CA PHE A 87 -11.78 6.62 4.58
C PHE A 87 -10.71 5.54 4.71
N HIS A 88 -11.14 4.29 4.84
CA HIS A 88 -10.26 3.14 4.90
C HIS A 88 -9.40 3.01 3.64
N ASN A 89 -10.03 2.88 2.47
CA ASN A 89 -9.33 2.71 1.20
C ASN A 89 -8.49 3.94 0.82
N GLY A 90 -8.97 5.15 1.14
CA GLY A 90 -8.17 6.37 1.02
C GLY A 90 -6.90 6.30 1.88
N GLY A 91 -7.02 5.84 3.13
CA GLY A 91 -5.88 5.62 4.02
C GLY A 91 -4.87 4.60 3.46
N LEU A 92 -5.34 3.51 2.87
CA LEU A 92 -4.47 2.53 2.21
C LEU A 92 -3.77 3.14 0.98
N ALA A 93 -4.46 3.99 0.22
CA ALA A 93 -3.89 4.64 -0.95
C ALA A 93 -2.76 5.60 -0.53
N TYR A 94 -2.99 6.41 0.51
CA TYR A 94 -1.95 7.25 1.12
C TYR A 94 -0.79 6.42 1.68
N ALA A 95 -1.08 5.27 2.27
CA ALA A 95 -0.04 4.39 2.80
C ALA A 95 0.81 3.81 1.66
N ASN A 96 0.22 3.42 0.54
CA ASN A 96 0.96 2.91 -0.61
C ASN A 96 1.78 4.00 -1.34
N MET A 97 1.39 5.27 -1.18
CA MET A 97 2.19 6.43 -1.61
C MET A 97 3.34 6.78 -0.65
N GLY A 98 3.44 6.12 0.51
CA GLY A 98 4.45 6.39 1.53
C GLY A 98 4.13 7.60 2.43
N THR A 99 2.90 8.13 2.35
CA THR A 99 2.43 9.26 3.17
C THR A 99 1.76 8.78 4.46
N ASP A 100 2.53 8.09 5.29
CA ASP A 100 2.04 7.35 6.46
C ASP A 100 1.34 8.22 7.51
N GLY A 101 1.73 9.49 7.62
CA GLY A 101 1.05 10.44 8.51
C GLY A 101 -0.41 10.64 8.14
N ILE A 102 -0.68 10.87 6.86
CA ILE A 102 -2.03 11.07 6.33
C ILE A 102 -2.81 9.75 6.32
N ALA A 103 -2.13 8.65 5.99
CA ALA A 103 -2.72 7.32 6.03
C ALA A 103 -3.27 6.95 7.42
N VAL A 104 -2.48 7.18 8.47
CA VAL A 104 -2.91 6.92 9.86
C VAL A 104 -4.12 7.78 10.23
N GLN A 105 -4.13 9.07 9.88
CA GLN A 105 -5.28 9.94 10.17
C GLN A 105 -6.56 9.45 9.48
N ALA A 106 -6.47 9.07 8.21
CA ALA A 106 -7.61 8.53 7.45
C ALA A 106 -8.10 7.19 8.03
N LEU A 107 -7.20 6.30 8.40
CA LEU A 107 -7.52 5.01 9.01
C LEU A 107 -8.11 5.15 10.42
N LEU A 108 -7.65 6.10 11.23
CA LEU A 108 -8.26 6.38 12.54
C LEU A 108 -9.70 6.84 12.38
N LYS A 109 -9.98 7.73 11.42
CA LYS A 109 -11.35 8.14 11.11
C LYS A 109 -12.22 6.98 10.61
N ALA A 110 -11.64 6.06 9.82
CA ALA A 110 -12.33 4.83 9.43
C ALA A 110 -12.64 3.93 10.64
N CYS A 111 -11.71 3.83 11.60
CA CYS A 111 -11.90 3.08 12.84
C CYS A 111 -13.08 3.62 13.66
N ASP A 112 -13.16 4.94 13.84
CA ASP A 112 -14.27 5.57 14.56
C ASP A 112 -15.62 5.31 13.90
N LEU A 113 -15.67 5.32 12.56
CA LEU A 113 -16.88 5.01 11.81
C LEU A 113 -17.25 3.53 11.87
N TYR A 114 -16.27 2.62 11.80
CA TYR A 114 -16.53 1.19 11.93
C TYR A 114 -17.06 0.82 13.32
N ASP A 115 -16.57 1.48 14.37
CA ASP A 115 -17.07 1.32 15.73
C ASP A 115 -18.53 1.78 15.84
N GLN A 116 -18.85 2.95 15.27
CA GLN A 116 -20.23 3.47 15.21
C GLN A 116 -21.19 2.55 14.43
N GLN A 117 -20.70 1.93 13.36
CA GLN A 117 -21.48 1.00 12.54
C GLN A 117 -21.61 -0.39 13.20
N GLY A 118 -20.86 -0.68 14.27
CA GLY A 118 -20.78 -2.01 14.87
C GLY A 118 -20.09 -3.06 13.98
N THR A 119 -19.28 -2.62 13.00
CA THR A 119 -18.63 -3.51 12.04
C THR A 119 -17.31 -4.03 12.59
N LYS A 120 -17.38 -5.13 13.34
CA LYS A 120 -16.20 -5.82 13.91
C LYS A 120 -15.11 -6.20 12.89
N PRO A 121 -15.41 -6.82 11.72
CA PRO A 121 -14.35 -7.26 10.80
C PRO A 121 -13.58 -6.09 10.16
N GLY A 122 -14.26 -4.96 9.89
CA GLY A 122 -13.62 -3.76 9.35
C GLY A 122 -12.70 -3.10 10.38
N LEU A 123 -13.15 -3.06 11.64
CA LEU A 123 -12.37 -2.52 12.75
C LEU A 123 -11.06 -3.32 12.99
N ASP A 124 -11.14 -4.65 13.01
CA ASP A 124 -9.97 -5.51 13.20
C ASP A 124 -8.97 -5.37 12.06
N LEU A 125 -9.47 -5.25 10.82
CA LEU A 125 -8.64 -5.04 9.63
C LEU A 125 -7.90 -3.70 9.68
N VAL A 126 -8.60 -2.61 10.04
CA VAL A 126 -7.99 -1.28 10.18
C VAL A 126 -6.91 -1.28 11.25
N LYS A 127 -7.15 -1.92 12.41
CA LYS A 127 -6.15 -2.06 13.47
C LYS A 127 -4.89 -2.76 12.98
N GLN A 128 -5.05 -3.89 12.29
CA GLN A 128 -3.92 -4.64 11.73
C GLN A 128 -3.11 -3.79 10.75
N GLN A 129 -3.77 -2.99 9.92
CA GLN A 129 -3.09 -2.15 8.93
C GLN A 129 -2.41 -0.94 9.57
N LEU A 130 -2.98 -0.37 10.62
CA LEU A 130 -2.33 0.65 11.44
C LEU A 130 -1.05 0.10 12.07
N GLU A 131 -1.06 -1.13 12.58
CA GLU A 131 0.14 -1.81 13.09
C GLU A 131 1.18 -2.03 11.99
N GLN A 132 0.78 -2.41 10.77
CA GLN A 132 1.71 -2.56 9.63
C GLN A 132 2.35 -1.21 9.23
N ILE A 133 1.57 -0.13 9.19
CA ILE A 133 2.09 1.22 8.95
C ILE A 133 3.01 1.65 10.10
N ALA A 134 2.64 1.35 11.35
CA ALA A 134 3.48 1.61 12.50
C ALA A 134 4.80 0.83 12.43
N GLY A 135 4.79 -0.43 11.99
CA GLY A 135 5.97 -1.24 11.75
C GLY A 135 6.87 -0.65 10.66
N ARG A 136 6.29 -0.12 9.57
CA ARG A 136 7.02 0.63 8.54
C ARG A 136 7.67 1.91 9.10
N ARG A 137 7.00 2.60 10.03
CA ARG A 137 7.54 3.78 10.73
C ARG A 137 8.55 3.43 11.84
N GLY A 138 8.44 2.24 12.44
CA GLY A 138 9.15 1.76 13.63
C GLY A 138 10.58 1.22 13.42
N LEU A 139 11.16 1.35 12.22
CA LEU A 139 12.62 1.27 11.99
C LEU A 139 13.14 2.45 11.14
N SER A 140 12.34 3.50 10.95
CA SER A 140 12.82 4.74 10.33
C SER A 140 13.01 5.80 11.41
N PRO A 141 14.21 5.90 12.03
CA PRO A 141 14.58 7.12 12.75
C PRO A 141 14.73 8.22 11.71
N ARG A 142 13.64 8.84 11.25
CA ARG A 142 13.75 10.06 10.45
C ARG A 142 13.45 11.26 11.32
N ALA A 143 14.48 12.10 11.41
CA ALA A 143 14.50 13.44 11.99
C ALA A 143 14.56 13.52 13.53
N THR A 144 15.69 13.11 14.10
CA THR A 144 16.37 14.05 15.01
C THR A 144 17.19 15.01 14.15
N ALA A 145 17.22 16.26 14.61
CA ALA A 145 17.58 17.50 13.94
C ALA A 145 18.89 17.51 13.14
#